data_AF-A0AAD5WVX3-F1
#
_entry.id   AF-A0AAD5WVX3-F1
#
_cell.length_a   1.000
_cell.length_b   1.000
_cell.length_c   1.000
_cell.angle_alpha   90.00
_cell.angle_beta   90.00
_cell.angle_gamma   90.00
#
_symmetry.space_group_name_H-M   'P 1'
#
loop_
_entity.id
_entity.type
_entity.pdbx_description
1 polymer ?
#
loop_
_entity_poly.entity_id
_entity_poly.type
_entity_poly.pdbx_seq_one_letter_code
_entity_poly.pdbx_strand_id
1 'polypeptide(L)'
;MWKQLLFASCVAAQAFNVSVWDNTDGLNVMRVWYGDGIAHAGAVVPSGVSIAFNVSCLQGPPAPLELNPDSSAASESLLGITAPLYLAVNSSGGAEDAIFFVSDLGEVPEGSTALWGAYEGVLFPMDATSSSLPGIAYLGSTEAEGTWVVRWNVAGTPTDVSERLATIMSRDPPGGWERRSLQEVEDGVEKGAEVAGGGGEAAELKGRRDGDGGN
;
A
#
# COMPACT_ATOMS: atom_id res chain seq x y z
N MET A 1 2.01 -29.74 38.44
CA MET A 1 1.75 -30.00 37.01
C MET A 1 0.91 -28.84 36.49
N TRP A 2 1.54 -27.86 35.83
CA TRP A 2 0.85 -26.65 35.34
C TRP A 2 0.53 -26.84 33.85
N LYS A 3 -0.73 -26.60 33.45
CA LYS A 3 -1.16 -26.58 32.05
C LYS A 3 -1.08 -25.14 31.56
N GLN A 4 -0.17 -24.85 30.63
CA GLN A 4 -0.17 -23.61 29.88
C GLN A 4 -1.29 -23.70 28.83
N LEU A 5 -2.25 -22.77 28.88
CA LEU A 5 -3.21 -22.55 27.81
C LEU A 5 -2.57 -21.60 26.79
N LEU A 6 -2.37 -22.09 25.56
CA LEU A 6 -2.00 -21.26 24.43
C LEU A 6 -3.28 -20.60 23.90
N PHE A 7 -3.39 -19.27 24.05
CA PHE A 7 -4.42 -18.50 23.35
C PHE A 7 -3.86 -18.07 21.99
N ALA A 8 -4.15 -18.85 20.95
CA ALA A 8 -3.97 -18.41 19.58
C ALA A 8 -5.16 -17.51 19.21
N SER A 9 -4.98 -16.20 19.30
CA SER A 9 -5.89 -15.22 18.73
C SER A 9 -5.65 -15.19 17.22
N CYS A 10 -6.53 -15.78 16.40
CA CYS A 10 -6.55 -15.46 14.98
C CYS A 10 -7.20 -14.07 14.84
N VAL A 11 -6.38 -13.05 14.57
CA VAL A 11 -6.90 -11.78 14.07
C VAL A 11 -7.19 -12.03 12.60
N ALA A 12 -8.45 -12.30 12.27
CA ALA A 12 -8.89 -12.33 10.88
C ALA A 12 -8.69 -10.92 10.32
N ALA A 13 -7.74 -10.76 9.39
CA ALA A 13 -7.54 -9.50 8.69
C ALA A 13 -8.86 -9.12 7.99
N GLN A 14 -9.47 -8.03 8.42
CA GLN A 14 -10.71 -7.53 7.82
C GLN A 14 -10.34 -6.75 6.56
N ALA A 15 -11.00 -7.09 5.45
CA ALA A 15 -10.74 -6.45 4.17
C ALA A 15 -11.18 -4.97 4.18
N PHE A 16 -10.40 -4.09 3.57
CA PHE A 16 -10.71 -2.67 3.41
C PHE A 16 -10.78 -2.23 1.95
N ASN A 17 -11.46 -1.12 1.67
CA ASN A 17 -11.59 -0.63 0.30
C ASN A 17 -10.51 0.39 -0.06
N VAL A 18 -10.02 0.33 -1.30
CA VAL A 18 -9.30 1.43 -1.94
C VAL A 18 -10.31 2.36 -2.59
N SER A 19 -10.15 3.66 -2.40
CA SER A 19 -11.01 4.68 -3.00
C SER A 19 -10.18 5.83 -3.55
N VAL A 20 -10.76 6.59 -4.47
CA VAL A 20 -10.18 7.87 -4.90
C VAL A 20 -11.07 9.00 -4.38
N TRP A 21 -10.44 10.00 -3.79
CA TRP A 21 -11.03 11.30 -3.52
C TRP A 21 -10.63 12.26 -4.65
N ASP A 22 -11.63 12.71 -5.41
CA ASP A 22 -11.48 13.72 -6.45
C ASP A 22 -11.69 15.13 -5.89
N ASN A 23 -10.75 16.03 -6.19
CA ASN A 23 -10.68 17.38 -5.62
C ASN A 23 -11.32 18.46 -6.50
N THR A 24 -11.87 18.12 -7.66
CA THR A 24 -12.18 19.08 -8.73
C THR A 24 -13.58 19.72 -8.61
N ASP A 25 -14.60 18.94 -8.21
CA ASP A 25 -16.01 19.38 -8.19
C ASP A 25 -16.66 19.26 -6.79
N GLY A 26 -15.85 19.33 -5.73
CA GLY A 26 -16.26 18.98 -4.36
C GLY A 26 -15.95 17.53 -4.00
N LEU A 27 -16.30 17.13 -2.77
CA LEU A 27 -15.88 15.84 -2.21
C LEU A 27 -16.63 14.66 -2.86
N ASN A 28 -16.01 14.05 -3.86
CA ASN A 28 -16.48 12.82 -4.50
C ASN A 28 -15.54 11.67 -4.15
N VAL A 29 -16.08 10.67 -3.45
CA VAL A 29 -15.35 9.44 -3.09
C VAL A 29 -15.81 8.32 -3.99
N MET A 30 -14.90 7.77 -4.80
CA MET A 30 -15.18 6.72 -5.78
C MET A 30 -14.46 5.44 -5.39
N ARG A 31 -15.13 4.29 -5.55
CA ARG A 31 -14.52 2.98 -5.34
C ARG A 31 -13.52 2.69 -6.45
N VAL A 32 -12.37 2.14 -6.09
CA VAL A 32 -11.39 1.61 -7.06
C VAL A 32 -11.69 0.15 -7.38
N TRP A 33 -11.62 -0.20 -8.67
CA TRP A 33 -11.82 -1.56 -9.18
C TRP A 33 -10.76 -1.91 -10.24
N TYR A 34 -10.54 -3.20 -10.46
CA TYR A 34 -9.60 -3.74 -11.45
C TYR A 34 -10.28 -3.84 -12.81
N GLY A 35 -9.63 -3.35 -13.88
CA GLY A 35 -10.05 -3.56 -15.26
C GLY A 35 -8.87 -3.85 -16.16
N ASP A 36 -8.82 -5.01 -16.81
CA ASP A 36 -7.78 -5.40 -17.80
C ASP A 36 -6.33 -5.06 -17.39
N GLY A 37 -6.00 -5.20 -16.10
CA GLY A 37 -4.65 -4.99 -15.56
C GLY A 37 -4.39 -3.61 -14.96
N ILE A 38 -5.34 -2.66 -15.02
CA ILE A 38 -5.18 -1.30 -14.51
C ILE A 38 -6.32 -0.86 -13.58
N ALA A 39 -6.00 0.09 -12.70
CA ALA A 39 -6.92 0.62 -11.71
C ALA A 39 -7.89 1.63 -12.32
N HIS A 40 -9.18 1.42 -12.07
CA HIS A 40 -10.25 2.31 -12.48
C HIS A 40 -11.01 2.83 -11.26
N ALA A 41 -11.62 3.99 -11.39
CA ALA A 41 -12.51 4.56 -10.38
C ALA A 41 -13.82 5.01 -11.03
N GLY A 42 -14.95 4.66 -10.41
CA GLY A 42 -16.28 5.00 -10.95
C GLY A 42 -17.28 3.85 -10.83
N ALA A 43 -18.49 4.07 -11.33
CA ALA A 43 -19.60 3.14 -11.18
C ALA A 43 -19.89 2.28 -12.43
N VAL A 44 -19.29 2.59 -13.57
CA VAL A 44 -19.59 1.98 -14.87
C VAL A 44 -18.35 1.27 -15.39
N VAL A 45 -18.50 0.07 -15.97
CA VAL A 45 -17.39 -0.60 -16.65
C VAL A 45 -17.37 -0.12 -18.11
N PRO A 46 -16.25 0.44 -18.61
CA PRO A 46 -16.14 0.87 -20.01
C PRO A 46 -16.29 -0.31 -20.98
N SER A 47 -16.84 -0.04 -22.17
CA SER A 47 -17.16 -1.08 -23.16
C SER A 47 -15.95 -1.82 -23.70
N GLY A 48 -14.76 -1.21 -23.65
CA GLY A 48 -13.50 -1.85 -24.03
C GLY A 48 -12.92 -2.79 -22.99
N VAL A 49 -13.43 -2.75 -21.74
CA VAL A 49 -12.89 -3.55 -20.63
C VAL A 49 -13.48 -4.96 -20.65
N SER A 50 -12.63 -5.96 -20.83
CA SER A 50 -13.04 -7.37 -20.98
C SER A 50 -13.20 -8.09 -19.63
N ILE A 51 -12.35 -7.75 -18.66
CA ILE A 51 -12.33 -8.32 -17.31
C ILE A 51 -12.39 -7.18 -16.31
N ALA A 52 -13.44 -7.16 -15.49
CA ALA A 52 -13.59 -6.19 -14.41
C ALA A 52 -14.10 -6.84 -13.13
N PHE A 53 -13.53 -6.44 -11.99
CA PHE A 53 -14.03 -6.83 -10.67
C PHE A 53 -13.59 -5.83 -9.60
N ASN A 54 -14.36 -5.79 -8.51
CA ASN A 54 -13.99 -4.99 -7.35
C ASN A 54 -12.79 -5.61 -6.63
N VAL A 55 -11.95 -4.76 -6.04
CA VAL A 55 -10.83 -5.20 -5.20
C VAL A 55 -10.99 -4.70 -3.77
N SER A 56 -10.42 -5.44 -2.84
CA SER A 56 -10.27 -5.04 -1.43
C SER A 56 -8.87 -5.39 -0.95
N CYS A 57 -8.33 -4.67 0.03
CA CYS A 57 -7.01 -4.95 0.59
C CYS A 57 -7.13 -5.83 1.83
N LEU A 58 -6.20 -6.77 2.01
CA LEU A 58 -6.14 -7.60 3.22
C LEU A 58 -5.16 -7.06 4.27
N GLN A 59 -4.16 -6.28 3.87
CA GLN A 59 -3.09 -5.80 4.76
C GLN A 59 -2.96 -4.28 4.70
N GLY A 60 -2.76 -3.67 5.87
CA GLY A 60 -2.48 -2.24 5.99
C GLY A 60 -1.00 -1.94 5.67
N PRO A 61 -0.70 -0.76 5.13
CA PRO A 61 0.68 -0.33 4.87
C PRO A 61 1.47 -0.02 6.16
N PRO A 62 2.82 0.04 6.12
CA PRO A 62 3.67 -0.13 4.94
C PRO A 62 3.84 -1.59 4.54
N ALA A 63 3.39 -1.92 3.33
CA ALA A 63 3.47 -3.25 2.75
C ALA A 63 3.15 -3.17 1.24
N PRO A 64 3.48 -4.20 0.45
CA PRO A 64 2.75 -4.43 -0.77
C PRO A 64 1.25 -4.51 -0.47
N LEU A 65 0.44 -3.71 -1.16
CA LEU A 65 -1.02 -3.75 -1.01
C LEU A 65 -1.54 -5.01 -1.70
N GLU A 66 -1.63 -6.10 -0.94
CA GLU A 66 -2.25 -7.34 -1.39
C GLU A 66 -3.76 -7.15 -1.52
N LEU A 67 -4.25 -7.37 -2.72
CA LEU A 67 -5.62 -7.18 -3.12
C LEU A 67 -6.31 -8.52 -3.31
N ASN A 68 -7.48 -8.61 -2.71
CA ASN A 68 -8.40 -9.72 -2.84
C ASN A 68 -9.50 -9.35 -3.85
N PRO A 69 -9.59 -10.06 -4.99
CA PRO A 69 -10.66 -9.86 -5.95
C PRO A 69 -12.01 -10.30 -5.36
N ASP A 70 -13.03 -9.47 -5.53
CA ASP A 70 -14.40 -9.84 -5.22
C ASP A 70 -14.95 -10.76 -6.33
N SER A 71 -14.72 -12.05 -6.14
CA SER A 71 -15.14 -13.09 -7.10
C SER A 71 -16.65 -13.19 -7.30
N SER A 72 -17.46 -12.56 -6.45
CA SER A 72 -18.92 -12.52 -6.60
C SER A 72 -19.39 -11.46 -7.61
N ALA A 73 -18.51 -10.51 -7.97
CA ALA A 73 -18.83 -9.38 -8.83
C ALA A 73 -18.23 -9.48 -10.25
N ALA A 74 -17.53 -10.56 -10.59
CA ALA A 74 -16.84 -10.69 -11.87
C ALA A 74 -17.67 -11.44 -12.93
N SER A 75 -17.45 -11.10 -14.20
CA SER A 75 -17.84 -11.94 -15.33
C SER A 75 -17.10 -13.30 -15.26
N GLU A 76 -17.62 -14.33 -15.93
CA GLU A 76 -17.14 -15.73 -15.92
C GLU A 76 -15.63 -15.92 -16.22
N SER A 77 -14.92 -14.86 -16.60
CA SER A 77 -13.50 -14.80 -16.94
C SER A 77 -12.53 -14.79 -15.74
N LEU A 78 -13.00 -14.79 -14.49
CA LEU A 78 -12.12 -14.83 -13.30
C LEU A 78 -11.35 -16.14 -13.12
N LEU A 79 -11.64 -17.17 -13.93
CA LEU A 79 -11.07 -18.52 -13.83
C LEU A 79 -9.54 -18.59 -13.95
N GLY A 80 -8.85 -17.50 -14.32
CA GLY A 80 -7.39 -17.43 -14.46
C GLY A 80 -6.64 -16.63 -13.39
N ILE A 81 -7.30 -15.72 -12.66
CA ILE A 81 -6.61 -14.88 -11.67
C ILE A 81 -6.74 -15.54 -10.30
N THR A 82 -5.80 -16.43 -10.00
CA THR A 82 -5.59 -16.92 -8.63
C THR A 82 -4.85 -15.85 -7.86
N ALA A 83 -5.50 -15.25 -6.86
CA ALA A 83 -4.88 -14.32 -5.92
C ALA A 83 -3.50 -14.83 -5.43
N PRO A 84 -2.52 -13.94 -5.16
CA PRO A 84 -2.69 -12.50 -4.89
C PRO A 84 -2.59 -11.56 -6.11
N LEU A 85 -3.17 -10.35 -5.97
CA LEU A 85 -2.89 -9.20 -6.84
C LEU A 85 -2.24 -8.09 -6.03
N TYR A 86 -1.35 -7.31 -6.61
CA TYR A 86 -0.70 -6.17 -5.96
C TYR A 86 -0.85 -4.91 -6.79
N LEU A 87 -1.10 -3.78 -6.11
CA LEU A 87 -1.16 -2.46 -6.75
C LEU A 87 0.27 -1.92 -6.94
N ALA A 88 0.60 -1.46 -8.15
CA ALA A 88 1.94 -0.96 -8.48
C ALA A 88 1.89 0.31 -9.33
N VAL A 89 2.95 1.11 -9.23
CA VAL A 89 3.16 2.32 -10.02
C VAL A 89 4.57 2.36 -10.61
N ASN A 90 4.71 2.98 -11.78
CA ASN A 90 6.02 3.33 -12.31
C ASN A 90 6.60 4.49 -11.47
N SER A 91 7.78 4.27 -10.90
CA SER A 91 8.50 5.23 -10.05
C SER A 91 9.64 5.94 -10.79
N SER A 92 9.81 5.66 -12.09
CA SER A 92 10.81 6.32 -12.92
C SER A 92 10.52 7.82 -13.01
N GLY A 93 11.57 8.65 -13.00
CA GLY A 93 11.40 10.09 -13.15
C GLY A 93 10.71 10.45 -14.47
N GLY A 94 9.65 11.25 -14.41
CA GLY A 94 8.86 11.62 -15.59
C GLY A 94 7.72 10.67 -15.95
N ALA A 95 7.44 9.63 -15.14
CA ALA A 95 6.40 8.65 -15.45
C ALA A 95 4.98 9.24 -15.28
N GLU A 96 4.08 8.88 -16.20
CA GLU A 96 2.66 9.30 -16.28
C GLU A 96 1.75 8.11 -16.64
N ASP A 97 2.00 6.98 -15.99
CA ASP A 97 1.37 5.72 -16.33
C ASP A 97 0.11 5.47 -15.50
N ALA A 98 -0.76 4.62 -16.03
CA ALA A 98 -1.86 4.07 -15.24
C ALA A 98 -1.29 3.27 -14.06
N ILE A 99 -1.98 3.34 -12.91
CA ILE A 99 -1.69 2.44 -11.81
C ILE A 99 -2.10 1.05 -12.26
N PHE A 100 -1.16 0.11 -12.20
CA PHE A 100 -1.34 -1.24 -12.72
C PHE A 100 -1.33 -2.27 -11.61
N PHE A 101 -1.76 -3.48 -11.94
CA PHE A 101 -1.76 -4.62 -11.03
C PHE A 101 -0.77 -5.68 -11.50
N VAL A 102 -0.15 -6.37 -10.55
CA VAL A 102 0.71 -7.55 -10.80
C VAL A 102 0.23 -8.74 -9.97
N SER A 103 0.40 -9.96 -10.50
CA SER A 103 0.07 -11.21 -9.80
C SER A 103 1.18 -11.71 -8.88
N ASP A 104 2.41 -11.29 -9.12
CA ASP A 104 3.59 -11.64 -8.32
C ASP A 104 4.47 -10.39 -8.12
N LEU A 105 5.07 -10.23 -6.94
CA LEU A 105 5.96 -9.11 -6.67
C LEU A 105 7.27 -9.17 -7.48
N GLY A 106 7.69 -10.37 -7.91
CA GLY A 106 8.78 -10.57 -8.85
C GLY A 106 8.45 -10.18 -10.30
N GLU A 107 7.18 -9.96 -10.62
CA GLU A 107 6.72 -9.44 -11.92
C GLU A 107 6.62 -7.90 -11.94
N VAL A 108 6.88 -7.23 -10.82
CA VAL A 108 6.94 -5.76 -10.78
C VAL A 108 8.05 -5.30 -11.74
N PRO A 109 7.73 -4.52 -12.79
CA PRO A 109 8.73 -4.06 -13.75
C PRO A 109 9.84 -3.25 -13.09
N GLU A 110 11.04 -3.32 -13.66
CA GLU A 110 12.16 -2.46 -13.25
C GLU A 110 11.74 -0.97 -13.30
N GLY A 111 12.13 -0.20 -12.29
CA GLY A 111 11.73 1.20 -12.15
C GLY A 111 10.31 1.41 -11.61
N SER A 112 9.60 0.35 -11.21
CA SER A 112 8.30 0.44 -10.54
C SER A 112 8.38 0.06 -9.07
N THR A 113 7.35 0.42 -8.29
CA THR A 113 7.16 -0.05 -6.91
C THR A 113 5.74 -0.55 -6.71
N ALA A 114 5.61 -1.60 -5.89
CA ALA A 114 4.35 -2.09 -5.37
C ALA A 114 4.22 -1.80 -3.86
N LEU A 115 5.17 -1.09 -3.26
CA LEU A 115 5.15 -0.72 -1.85
C LEU A 115 4.34 0.56 -1.65
N TRP A 116 3.46 0.54 -0.65
CA TRP A 116 2.64 1.69 -0.30
C TRP A 116 2.76 2.00 1.19
N GLY A 117 2.77 3.29 1.52
CA GLY A 117 2.59 3.83 2.87
C GLY A 117 1.15 4.34 3.05
N ALA A 118 0.72 4.51 4.30
CA ALA A 118 -0.45 5.33 4.60
C ALA A 118 -0.17 6.35 5.69
N TYR A 119 -0.80 7.51 5.55
CA TYR A 119 -0.88 8.53 6.58
C TYR A 119 -2.27 9.17 6.55
N GLU A 120 -2.97 9.17 7.70
CA GLU A 120 -4.35 9.68 7.81
C GLU A 120 -5.33 9.12 6.75
N GLY A 121 -5.12 7.86 6.35
CA GLY A 121 -5.93 7.16 5.35
C GLY A 121 -5.56 7.45 3.90
N VAL A 122 -4.66 8.38 3.65
CA VAL A 122 -4.08 8.65 2.33
C VAL A 122 -3.00 7.61 2.04
N LEU A 123 -3.09 6.96 0.89
CA LEU A 123 -2.10 6.03 0.37
C LEU A 123 -1.11 6.77 -0.53
N PHE A 124 0.17 6.48 -0.36
CA PHE A 124 1.25 6.98 -1.23
C PHE A 124 2.24 5.86 -1.54
N PRO A 125 2.75 5.78 -2.78
CA PRO A 125 3.72 4.75 -3.13
C PRO A 125 5.09 5.08 -2.50
N MET A 126 5.84 4.05 -2.14
CA MET A 126 7.13 4.14 -1.47
C MET A 126 8.22 3.48 -2.31
N ASP A 127 9.43 4.03 -2.30
CA ASP A 127 10.59 3.32 -2.83
C ASP A 127 11.19 2.37 -1.79
N ALA A 128 12.01 1.42 -2.26
CA ALA A 128 12.69 0.46 -1.39
C ALA A 128 13.74 1.10 -0.47
N THR A 129 14.07 2.38 -0.68
CA THR A 129 15.11 3.14 0.03
C THR A 129 14.55 4.12 1.08
N SER A 130 13.24 4.07 1.35
CA SER A 130 12.53 4.63 2.51
C SER A 130 12.11 6.11 2.49
N SER A 131 11.81 6.67 1.31
CA SER A 131 10.98 7.89 1.24
C SER A 131 9.73 7.70 0.37
N SER A 132 8.68 8.45 0.69
CA SER A 132 7.50 8.55 -0.16
C SER A 132 7.92 9.05 -1.54
N LEU A 133 7.42 8.43 -2.61
CA LEU A 133 7.68 8.91 -3.95
C LEU A 133 6.98 10.26 -4.14
N PRO A 134 7.71 11.34 -4.50
CA PRO A 134 7.08 12.60 -4.79
C PRO A 134 6.25 12.43 -6.07
N GLY A 135 4.96 12.75 -6.01
CA GLY A 135 4.05 12.58 -7.14
C GLY A 135 2.61 12.92 -6.79
N ILE A 136 1.75 12.86 -7.79
CA ILE A 136 0.32 13.12 -7.68
C ILE A 136 -0.50 12.07 -8.41
N ALA A 137 -1.62 11.66 -7.82
CA ALA A 137 -2.62 10.86 -8.51
C ALA A 137 -3.59 11.76 -9.26
N TYR A 138 -4.09 11.28 -10.39
CA TYR A 138 -5.07 11.98 -11.21
C TYR A 138 -5.96 10.99 -11.96
N LEU A 139 -7.08 11.50 -12.47
CA LEU A 139 -8.10 10.73 -13.15
C LEU A 139 -8.08 11.04 -14.65
N GLY A 140 -7.71 10.04 -15.45
CA GLY A 140 -7.81 10.07 -16.89
C GLY A 140 -9.21 9.66 -17.36
N SER A 141 -9.71 10.33 -18.40
CA SER A 141 -11.03 10.01 -18.99
C SER A 141 -11.08 8.62 -19.61
N THR A 142 -12.25 8.00 -19.57
CA THR A 142 -12.60 6.80 -20.37
C THR A 142 -13.74 7.14 -21.33
N GLU A 143 -14.12 6.20 -22.19
CA GLU A 143 -15.33 6.31 -23.01
C GLU A 143 -16.63 6.18 -22.19
N ALA A 144 -16.57 5.67 -20.96
CA ALA A 144 -17.71 5.55 -20.07
C ALA A 144 -17.85 6.79 -19.18
N GLU A 145 -19.01 7.44 -19.24
CA GLU A 145 -19.34 8.55 -18.37
C GLU A 145 -19.30 8.11 -16.90
N GLY A 146 -18.73 8.95 -16.04
CA GLY A 146 -18.63 8.68 -14.60
C GLY A 146 -17.60 7.61 -14.24
N THR A 147 -16.67 7.31 -15.15
CA THR A 147 -15.59 6.33 -14.96
C THR A 147 -14.27 6.83 -15.49
N TRP A 148 -13.22 6.60 -14.72
CA TRP A 148 -11.88 7.13 -14.98
C TRP A 148 -10.81 6.05 -14.76
N VAL A 149 -9.70 6.18 -15.48
CA VAL A 149 -8.46 5.45 -15.17
C VAL A 149 -7.72 6.20 -14.08
N VAL A 150 -7.27 5.48 -13.05
CA VAL A 150 -6.43 6.06 -12.00
C VAL A 150 -4.98 6.04 -12.48
N ARG A 151 -4.34 7.22 -12.51
CA ARG A 151 -2.99 7.41 -13.03
C ARG A 151 -2.10 8.03 -11.95
N TRP A 152 -0.79 7.80 -12.07
CA TRP A 152 0.22 8.34 -11.17
C TRP A 152 1.26 9.13 -11.95
N ASN A 153 1.53 10.36 -11.49
CA ASN A 153 2.57 11.22 -12.03
C ASN A 153 3.69 11.38 -11.00
N VAL A 154 4.91 10.98 -11.34
CA VAL A 154 6.09 11.27 -10.49
C VAL A 154 6.49 12.74 -10.64
N ALA A 155 6.78 13.41 -9.53
CA ALA A 155 7.05 14.85 -9.50
C ALA A 155 8.13 15.27 -10.51
N GLY A 156 7.88 16.40 -11.17
CA GLY A 156 8.73 16.93 -12.23
C GLY A 156 8.13 16.79 -13.63
N THR A 157 7.03 16.05 -13.78
CA THR A 157 6.27 15.98 -15.03
C THR A 157 5.08 16.94 -15.00
N PRO A 158 4.88 17.78 -16.03
CA PRO A 158 3.70 18.62 -16.11
C PRO A 158 2.46 17.76 -16.36
N THR A 159 1.58 17.64 -15.36
CA THR A 159 0.23 17.12 -15.62
C THR A 159 -0.53 18.08 -16.52
N ASP A 160 -1.24 17.55 -17.51
CA ASP A 160 -2.20 18.33 -18.26
C ASP A 160 -3.25 18.89 -17.28
N VAL A 161 -3.39 20.22 -17.23
CA VAL A 161 -4.34 20.92 -16.35
C VAL A 161 -5.81 20.59 -16.65
N SER A 162 -6.08 19.85 -17.73
CA SER A 162 -7.41 19.31 -18.02
C SER A 162 -7.76 18.04 -17.25
N GLU A 163 -6.79 17.40 -16.58
CA GLU A 163 -7.02 16.19 -15.79
C GLU A 163 -7.42 16.49 -14.34
N ARG A 164 -8.27 15.63 -13.76
CA ARG A 164 -8.83 15.81 -12.41
C ARG A 164 -7.85 15.29 -11.36
N LEU A 165 -7.46 16.13 -10.40
CA LEU A 165 -6.56 15.72 -9.32
C LEU A 165 -7.26 14.76 -8.36
N ALA A 166 -6.53 13.72 -7.94
CA ALA A 166 -7.02 12.65 -7.09
C ALA A 166 -6.11 12.39 -5.89
N THR A 167 -6.71 11.89 -4.81
CA THR A 167 -6.01 11.32 -3.66
C THR A 167 -6.45 9.88 -3.49
N ILE A 168 -5.50 8.94 -3.41
CA ILE A 168 -5.80 7.53 -3.20
C ILE A 168 -5.96 7.32 -1.70
N MET A 169 -7.08 6.69 -1.31
CA MET A 169 -7.49 6.50 0.06
C MET A 169 -7.62 5.02 0.37
N SER A 170 -7.28 4.65 1.60
CA SER A 170 -7.71 3.41 2.23
C SER A 170 -8.91 3.70 3.14
N ARG A 171 -9.94 2.86 3.10
CA ARG A 171 -11.14 3.02 3.94
C ARG A 171 -11.39 1.75 4.78
N ASP A 172 -10.92 1.81 6.05
CA ASP A 172 -11.07 0.94 7.27
C ASP A 172 -10.81 -0.59 7.19
N PRO A 173 -10.12 -1.31 8.15
CA PRO A 173 -10.23 -1.21 9.65
C PRO A 173 -8.99 -1.68 10.52
N PRO A 174 -8.98 -1.93 11.87
CA PRO A 174 -9.88 -1.59 12.99
C PRO A 174 -9.30 -0.50 13.94
N GLY A 175 -10.17 0.32 14.52
CA GLY A 175 -9.81 1.28 15.57
C GLY A 175 -9.96 2.71 15.12
N GLY A 176 -11.21 3.09 14.79
CA GLY A 176 -11.60 4.40 14.27
C GLY A 176 -10.66 5.53 14.64
N TRP A 177 -10.18 6.24 13.61
CA TRP A 177 -9.22 7.33 13.62
C TRP A 177 -9.08 8.06 14.98
N GLU A 178 -8.05 7.73 15.76
CA GLU A 178 -7.45 8.75 16.63
C GLU A 178 -6.60 9.65 15.74
N ARG A 179 -7.03 10.90 15.56
CA ARG A 179 -6.14 11.96 15.05
C ARG A 179 -4.95 12.05 15.99
N ARG A 180 -3.77 11.68 15.52
CA ARG A 180 -2.51 11.99 16.19
C ARG A 180 -1.83 13.11 15.43
N SER A 181 -1.35 14.10 16.17
CA SER A 181 -0.52 15.17 15.64
C SER A 181 0.83 14.64 15.17
N LEU A 182 1.45 15.33 14.21
CA LEU A 182 2.79 15.00 13.69
C LEU A 182 3.83 14.84 14.83
N GLN A 183 3.71 15.67 15.87
CA GLN A 183 4.55 15.62 17.07
C GLN A 183 4.41 14.31 17.85
N GLU A 184 3.19 13.77 17.99
CA GLU A 184 2.95 12.50 18.71
C GLU A 184 3.51 11.29 17.95
N VAL A 185 3.68 11.41 16.64
CA VAL A 185 4.33 10.39 15.79
C VAL A 185 5.84 10.46 15.96
N GLU A 186 6.42 11.66 15.90
CA GLU A 186 7.86 11.90 16.11
C GLU A 186 8.31 11.43 17.51
N ASP A 187 7.57 11.79 18.56
CA ASP A 187 7.83 11.38 19.94
C ASP A 187 7.70 9.85 20.15
N GLY A 188 6.89 9.18 19.32
CA GLY A 188 6.73 7.73 19.33
C GLY A 188 7.89 6.98 18.68
N VAL A 189 8.47 7.54 17.62
CA VAL A 189 9.66 6.99 16.93
C VAL A 189 10.89 7.08 17.82
N GLU A 190 11.08 8.20 18.53
CA GLU A 190 12.20 8.36 19.46
C GLU A 190 12.14 7.35 20.62
N LYS A 191 10.96 7.13 21.21
CA LYS A 191 10.77 6.14 22.28
C LYS A 191 10.98 4.70 21.81
N GLY A 192 10.66 4.38 20.56
CA GLY A 192 10.95 3.07 19.97
C GLY A 192 12.45 2.83 19.79
N ALA A 193 13.21 3.87 19.44
CA ALA A 193 14.66 3.80 19.28
C ALA A 193 15.39 3.62 20.64
N GLU A 194 14.88 4.22 21.70
CA GLU A 194 15.44 4.10 23.06
C GLU A 194 15.30 2.68 23.63
N VAL A 195 14.20 1.99 23.32
CA VAL A 195 13.96 0.60 23.75
C VAL A 195 14.85 -0.39 22.99
N ALA A 196 15.20 -0.11 21.74
CA ALA A 196 16.12 -0.95 20.95
C ALA A 196 17.61 -0.74 21.31
N GLY A 197 17.96 0.41 21.90
CA GLY A 197 19.34 0.73 22.32
C GLY A 197 19.75 0.18 23.69
N GLY A 198 18.80 -0.31 24.50
CA GLY A 198 19.04 -0.69 25.90
C GLY A 198 19.46 -2.14 26.17
N GLY A 199 19.77 -2.94 25.14
CA GLY A 199 19.98 -4.39 25.26
C GLY A 199 21.34 -4.90 24.76
N GLY A 200 22.43 -4.18 25.03
CA GLY A 200 23.78 -4.56 24.63
C GLY A 200 24.75 -4.60 25.82
N GLU A 201 24.46 -5.42 26.84
CA GLU A 201 25.42 -5.71 27.90
C GLU A 201 26.57 -6.55 27.29
N ALA A 202 27.65 -5.85 26.90
CA ALA A 202 28.88 -6.47 26.43
C ALA A 202 29.50 -7.30 27.57
N ALA A 203 29.34 -8.62 27.47
CA ALA A 203 29.97 -9.57 28.38
C ALA A 203 31.50 -9.40 28.36
N GLU A 204 32.03 -9.00 29.51
CA GLU A 204 33.44 -8.85 29.87
C GLU A 204 34.17 -10.21 29.75
N LEU A 205 34.89 -10.45 28.65
CA LEU A 205 35.84 -11.58 28.54
C LEU A 205 37.17 -11.19 29.19
N LYS A 206 37.20 -11.26 30.52
CA LYS A 206 38.41 -11.13 31.34
C LYS A 206 39.22 -12.42 31.27
N GLY A 207 40.30 -12.40 30.48
CA GLY A 207 41.26 -13.49 30.38
C GLY A 207 41.90 -13.77 31.74
N ARG A 208 41.54 -14.92 32.34
CA ARG A 208 42.25 -15.55 33.45
C ARG A 208 43.55 -16.15 32.93
N ARG A 209 44.69 -15.67 33.42
CA ARG A 209 45.99 -16.33 33.24
C ARG A 209 46.78 -16.26 34.55
N ASP A 210 46.35 -17.07 35.50
CA ASP A 210 47.15 -17.60 36.61
C ASP A 210 47.01 -19.13 36.49
N GLY A 211 48.02 -19.98 36.55
CA GLY A 211 49.45 -19.82 36.77
C GLY A 211 50.05 -21.23 36.92
N ASP A 212 51.37 -21.23 37.09
CA ASP A 212 52.16 -22.20 37.85
C ASP A 212 52.74 -23.45 37.17
N GLY A 213 53.97 -23.76 37.58
CA GLY A 213 54.71 -24.97 37.23
C GLY A 213 56.22 -24.77 37.04
N GLY A 214 56.94 -24.50 38.13
CA GLY A 214 58.41 -24.47 38.13
C GLY A 214 59.09 -25.83 37.93
N ASN A 215 60.32 -25.79 37.41
CA ASN A 215 61.52 -26.41 37.99
C ASN A 215 62.77 -25.76 37.35
#